data_AF-A0A959C2F9-F1
#
_entry.id   AF-A0A959C2F9-F1
#
_cell.length_a   1.000
_cell.length_b   1.000
_cell.length_c   1.000
_cell.angle_alpha   90.00
_cell.angle_beta   90.00
_cell.angle_gamma   90.00
#
_symmetry.space_group_name_H-M   'P 1'
#
loop_
_entity.id
_entity.type
_entity.pdbx_description
1 polymer ?
#
loop_
_entity_poly.entity_id
_entity_poly.type
_entity_poly.pdbx_seq_one_letter_code
_entity_poly.pdbx_strand_id
1 'polypeptide(L)'
;MKHLFFLLLLTPLPLFSQQQYKVGCIGFYNFENLFDTLNDPEINDEEFTPDGANHYTAEIYEEKLSHLAQVVSELGTDLTPDGVSILGVSEVENRKVLEDFCQQPQVKDRNYQIVHFDSPDRRGVDVALLYQPKYFKVTASRAVPLMIYQDDSTRIYTRDILFVSGLYDGEPMHILVNHWPSRRGGESATQPLRNAGAMVCKQIVDSLTAASPTAKVLIMGDLNDDPVSPSVKQVLNAKRDKGQVRPGGLFNPMYDYYKKGIGTLAYRDAWSLFDQIILSHGLVDPKAGGFQYYQTKIHNRPYLIQQSGHFRGYPFRTFAGNQYLGGYSDHFPVYVVLIKSA
;
A
#
# COMPACT_ATOMS: atom_id res chain seq x y z
N MET A 1 43.79 32.89 -59.07
CA MET A 1 42.99 32.67 -57.85
C MET A 1 43.01 31.17 -57.55
N LYS A 2 43.64 30.74 -56.45
CA LYS A 2 43.69 29.33 -56.05
C LYS A 2 42.48 29.07 -55.14
N HIS A 3 41.51 28.29 -55.61
CA HIS A 3 40.35 27.90 -54.80
C HIS A 3 40.74 26.69 -53.94
N LEU A 4 40.83 26.90 -52.63
CA LEU A 4 41.07 25.86 -51.64
C LEU A 4 39.71 25.22 -51.29
N PHE A 5 39.47 23.99 -51.74
CA PHE A 5 38.30 23.22 -51.36
C PHE A 5 38.51 22.63 -49.96
N PHE A 6 37.79 23.13 -48.96
CA PHE A 6 37.78 22.58 -47.62
C PHE A 6 36.78 21.41 -47.58
N LEU A 7 37.28 20.18 -47.56
CA LEU A 7 36.45 18.99 -47.41
C LEU A 7 36.09 18.85 -45.92
N LEU A 8 34.86 19.19 -45.56
CA LEU A 8 34.35 18.97 -44.20
C LEU A 8 34.11 17.47 -44.00
N LEU A 9 35.02 16.80 -43.27
CA LEU A 9 34.76 15.45 -42.76
C LEU A 9 33.75 15.54 -41.61
N LEU A 10 32.49 15.19 -41.87
CA LEU A 10 31.50 14.91 -40.82
C LEU A 10 31.83 13.54 -40.20
N THR A 11 32.33 13.53 -38.97
CA THR A 11 32.44 12.31 -38.17
C THR A 11 31.06 11.99 -37.57
N PRO A 12 30.53 10.77 -37.74
CA PRO A 12 29.26 10.40 -37.12
C PRO A 12 29.45 10.32 -35.61
N LEU A 13 28.71 11.13 -34.87
CA LEU A 13 28.62 11.01 -33.41
C LEU A 13 27.93 9.67 -33.08
N PRO A 14 28.46 8.87 -32.14
CA PRO A 14 27.77 7.67 -31.69
C PRO A 14 26.43 8.06 -31.05
N LEU A 15 25.34 7.66 -31.70
CA LEU A 15 24.00 7.67 -31.13
C LEU A 15 23.98 6.62 -30.01
N PHE A 16 24.08 7.06 -28.76
CA PHE A 16 23.76 6.21 -27.63
C PHE A 16 22.25 5.95 -27.65
N SER A 17 21.86 4.69 -27.88
CA SER A 17 20.48 4.25 -27.70
C SER A 17 20.09 4.49 -26.24
N GLN A 18 19.06 5.31 -26.02
CA GLN A 18 18.53 5.53 -24.67
C GLN A 18 17.83 4.25 -24.25
N GLN A 19 18.37 3.56 -23.24
CA GLN A 19 17.79 2.32 -22.74
C GLN A 19 16.36 2.60 -22.29
N GLN A 20 15.40 1.97 -22.98
CA GLN A 20 13.99 2.12 -22.68
C GLN A 20 13.66 1.23 -21.48
N TYR A 21 12.84 1.75 -20.56
CA TYR A 21 12.39 1.01 -19.39
C TYR A 21 10.87 0.95 -19.37
N LYS A 22 10.34 -0.22 -19.02
CA LYS A 22 8.98 -0.34 -18.50
C LYS A 22 8.97 0.13 -17.06
N VAL A 23 7.98 0.96 -16.71
CA VAL A 23 7.79 1.51 -15.38
C VAL A 23 6.50 0.94 -14.80
N GLY A 24 6.60 0.37 -13.60
CA GLY A 24 5.47 -0.14 -12.84
C GLY A 24 5.29 0.65 -11.55
N CYS A 25 4.05 1.03 -11.23
CA CYS A 25 3.72 1.67 -9.95
C CYS A 25 2.79 0.74 -9.16
N ILE A 26 3.17 0.44 -7.92
CA ILE A 26 2.42 -0.41 -6.98
C ILE A 26 2.31 0.34 -5.65
N GLY A 27 1.11 0.51 -5.14
CA GLY A 27 0.83 1.36 -3.98
C GLY A 27 0.00 0.68 -2.89
N PHE A 28 -0.10 1.39 -1.77
CA PHE A 28 -0.99 1.08 -0.67
C PHE A 28 -1.68 2.36 -0.16
N TYR A 29 -2.95 2.25 0.22
CA TYR A 29 -3.69 3.35 0.84
C TYR A 29 -4.73 2.84 1.85
N ASN A 30 -4.61 3.26 3.10
CA ASN A 30 -5.67 3.08 4.08
C ASN A 30 -6.84 4.03 3.76
N PHE A 31 -8.03 3.46 3.50
CA PHE A 31 -9.21 4.22 3.08
C PHE A 31 -9.95 4.87 4.24
N GLU A 32 -9.53 4.71 5.50
CA GLU A 32 -10.15 5.26 6.71
C GLU A 32 -11.67 5.00 6.74
N ASN A 33 -12.03 3.79 7.14
CA ASN A 33 -13.40 3.32 7.35
C ASN A 33 -14.32 3.60 6.14
N LEU A 34 -13.99 3.00 4.99
CA LEU A 34 -14.90 3.00 3.85
C LEU A 34 -16.00 1.95 4.07
N PHE A 35 -17.08 2.39 4.70
CA PHE A 35 -18.34 1.66 4.87
C PHE A 35 -19.38 2.18 3.88
N ASP A 36 -20.39 1.37 3.57
CA ASP A 36 -21.63 1.83 2.97
C ASP A 36 -22.54 2.45 4.05
N THR A 37 -23.84 2.53 3.79
CA THR A 37 -24.80 3.23 4.68
C THR A 37 -25.85 2.28 5.27
N LEU A 38 -25.68 0.98 5.03
CA LEU A 38 -26.59 -0.08 5.42
C LEU A 38 -26.01 -0.77 6.65
N ASN A 39 -26.88 -1.09 7.61
CA ASN A 39 -26.47 -1.85 8.78
C ASN A 39 -26.40 -3.34 8.45
N ASP A 40 -25.26 -3.97 8.67
CA ASP A 40 -25.10 -5.41 8.70
C ASP A 40 -25.11 -5.91 10.16
N PRO A 41 -26.15 -6.67 10.57
CA PRO A 41 -26.28 -7.13 11.96
C PRO A 41 -25.21 -8.13 12.42
N GLU A 42 -24.36 -8.64 11.53
CA GLU A 42 -23.30 -9.61 11.85
C GLU A 42 -21.95 -8.94 12.18
N ILE A 43 -21.80 -7.63 11.91
CA ILE A 43 -20.60 -6.83 12.19
C ILE A 43 -20.96 -5.55 12.97
N ASN A 44 -19.94 -4.89 13.51
CA ASN A 44 -20.12 -3.64 14.26
C ASN A 44 -19.91 -2.43 13.34
N ASP A 45 -20.88 -2.16 12.47
CA ASP A 45 -20.87 -1.06 11.48
C ASP A 45 -21.87 0.06 11.80
N GLU A 46 -22.63 -0.05 12.90
CA GLU A 46 -23.84 0.75 13.11
C GLU A 46 -23.55 2.26 13.23
N GLU A 47 -22.30 2.61 13.57
CA GLU A 47 -21.83 3.99 13.59
C GLU A 47 -21.79 4.65 12.21
N PHE A 48 -21.65 3.86 11.14
CA PHE A 48 -21.59 4.27 9.73
C PHE A 48 -22.95 4.16 9.02
N THR A 49 -24.04 4.38 9.76
CA THR A 49 -25.39 4.48 9.20
C THR A 49 -25.94 5.91 9.34
N PRO A 50 -27.00 6.30 8.60
CA PRO A 50 -27.60 7.62 8.73
C PRO A 50 -28.13 7.94 10.15
N ASP A 51 -28.66 6.92 10.82
CA ASP A 51 -29.15 7.00 12.20
C ASP A 51 -28.06 6.69 13.25
N GLY A 52 -26.87 6.32 12.76
CA GLY A 52 -25.69 5.96 13.54
C GLY A 52 -25.00 7.16 14.19
N ALA A 53 -24.01 6.84 15.02
CA ALA A 53 -23.30 7.84 15.81
C ALA A 53 -22.56 8.88 14.97
N ASN A 54 -22.14 8.54 13.74
CA ASN A 54 -21.47 9.46 12.81
C ASN A 54 -22.43 10.14 11.83
N HIS A 55 -23.73 9.84 11.88
CA HIS A 55 -24.73 10.31 10.91
C HIS A 55 -24.26 10.12 9.47
N TYR A 56 -23.76 8.93 9.15
CA TYR A 56 -23.09 8.65 7.88
C TYR A 56 -24.14 8.49 6.77
N THR A 57 -24.40 9.57 6.02
CA THR A 57 -25.42 9.60 4.97
C THR A 57 -24.86 9.17 3.61
N ALA A 58 -25.76 8.96 2.65
CA ALA A 58 -25.36 8.67 1.27
C ALA A 58 -24.50 9.79 0.65
N GLU A 59 -24.73 11.05 1.04
CA GLU A 59 -23.92 12.19 0.61
C GLU A 59 -22.49 12.09 1.14
N ILE A 60 -22.32 11.76 2.42
CA ILE A 60 -20.99 11.57 3.03
C ILE A 60 -20.26 10.39 2.37
N TYR A 61 -20.98 9.29 2.12
CA TYR A 61 -20.44 8.12 1.44
C TYR A 61 -19.94 8.44 0.03
N GLU A 62 -20.76 9.13 -0.78
CA GLU A 62 -20.37 9.54 -2.14
C GLU A 62 -19.20 10.53 -2.13
N GLU A 63 -19.19 11.49 -1.20
CA GLU A 63 -18.07 12.42 -1.02
C GLU A 63 -16.78 11.67 -0.66
N LYS A 64 -16.87 10.70 0.25
CA LYS A 64 -15.74 9.84 0.65
C LYS A 64 -15.19 9.06 -0.56
N LEU A 65 -16.06 8.44 -1.36
CA LEU A 65 -15.66 7.73 -2.58
C LEU A 65 -14.94 8.66 -3.57
N SER A 66 -15.51 9.84 -3.82
CA SER A 66 -14.95 10.83 -4.74
C SER A 66 -13.59 11.36 -4.27
N HIS A 67 -13.42 11.62 -2.96
CA HIS A 67 -12.16 12.04 -2.36
C HIS A 67 -11.07 10.96 -2.50
N LEU A 68 -11.38 9.71 -2.16
CA LEU A 68 -10.45 8.60 -2.34
C LEU A 68 -10.09 8.43 -3.84
N ALA A 69 -11.07 8.55 -4.73
CA ALA A 69 -10.87 8.42 -6.17
C ALA A 69 -9.98 9.54 -6.72
N GLN A 70 -10.15 10.79 -6.27
CA GLN A 70 -9.27 11.89 -6.62
C GLN A 70 -7.82 11.55 -6.27
N VAL A 71 -7.56 11.12 -5.03
CA VAL A 71 -6.20 10.78 -4.58
C VAL A 71 -5.60 9.66 -5.42
N VAL A 72 -6.33 8.56 -5.59
CA VAL A 72 -5.85 7.40 -6.35
C VAL A 72 -5.61 7.76 -7.81
N SER A 73 -6.45 8.62 -8.41
CA SER A 73 -6.31 9.09 -9.79
C SER A 73 -5.00 9.86 -10.05
N GLU A 74 -4.38 10.42 -9.01
CA GLU A 74 -3.12 11.16 -9.13
C GLU A 74 -1.88 10.27 -8.91
N LEU A 75 -2.01 9.16 -8.19
CA LEU A 75 -0.86 8.33 -7.80
C LEU A 75 -0.11 7.78 -9.01
N GLY A 76 1.19 8.11 -9.09
CA GLY A 76 2.11 7.60 -10.11
C GLY A 76 1.90 8.14 -11.53
N THR A 77 0.96 9.06 -11.74
CA THR A 77 0.63 9.60 -13.08
C THR A 77 1.73 10.45 -13.69
N ASP A 78 2.66 10.94 -12.87
CA ASP A 78 3.89 11.60 -13.32
C ASP A 78 4.92 10.62 -13.93
N LEU A 79 4.70 9.31 -13.75
CA LEU A 79 5.63 8.23 -14.14
C LEU A 79 5.03 7.25 -15.15
N THR A 80 3.73 7.01 -15.08
CA THR A 80 2.99 6.12 -15.98
C THR A 80 1.65 6.76 -16.35
N PRO A 81 1.16 6.60 -17.59
CA PRO A 81 -0.12 7.20 -18.00
C PRO A 81 -1.31 6.65 -17.20
N ASP A 82 -1.24 5.41 -16.74
CA ASP A 82 -2.33 4.75 -16.01
C ASP A 82 -2.13 4.80 -14.48
N GLY A 83 -1.08 5.48 -14.00
CA GLY A 83 -0.75 5.59 -12.58
C GLY A 83 -0.44 4.26 -11.90
N VAL A 84 -0.91 4.11 -10.65
CA VAL A 84 -0.72 2.89 -9.85
C VAL A 84 -1.51 1.72 -10.46
N SER A 85 -0.78 0.73 -10.93
CA SER A 85 -1.32 -0.48 -11.59
C SER A 85 -1.82 -1.55 -10.61
N ILE A 86 -1.31 -1.56 -9.37
CA ILE A 86 -1.76 -2.42 -8.27
C ILE A 86 -1.83 -1.56 -7.01
N LEU A 87 -2.97 -1.55 -6.32
CA LEU A 87 -3.20 -0.80 -5.10
C LEU A 87 -3.74 -1.74 -4.01
N GLY A 88 -2.96 -1.95 -2.96
CA GLY A 88 -3.47 -2.53 -1.72
C GLY A 88 -4.27 -1.48 -0.94
N VAL A 89 -5.36 -1.89 -0.31
CA VAL A 89 -6.19 -1.01 0.52
C VAL A 89 -6.56 -1.67 1.84
N SER A 90 -6.88 -0.87 2.86
CA SER A 90 -7.39 -1.32 4.16
C SER A 90 -8.49 -0.41 4.68
N GLU A 91 -9.14 -0.83 5.77
CA GLU A 91 -10.32 -0.18 6.36
C GLU A 91 -11.47 -0.10 5.34
N VAL A 92 -11.74 -1.23 4.70
CA VAL A 92 -12.78 -1.39 3.68
C VAL A 92 -13.82 -2.35 4.21
N GLU A 93 -15.09 -1.96 4.20
CA GLU A 93 -16.12 -2.79 4.80
C GLU A 93 -16.37 -4.08 4.03
N ASN A 94 -16.64 -3.96 2.73
CA ASN A 94 -17.08 -5.08 1.91
C ASN A 94 -16.69 -4.90 0.44
N ARG A 95 -17.02 -5.88 -0.40
CA ARG A 95 -16.76 -5.80 -1.84
C ARG A 95 -17.56 -4.68 -2.53
N LYS A 96 -18.79 -4.38 -2.08
CA LYS A 96 -19.68 -3.41 -2.73
C LYS A 96 -19.07 -2.02 -2.70
N VAL A 97 -18.49 -1.59 -1.58
CA VAL A 97 -17.85 -0.27 -1.49
C VAL A 97 -16.64 -0.14 -2.42
N LEU A 98 -15.93 -1.23 -2.69
CA LEU A 98 -14.83 -1.25 -3.68
C LEU A 98 -15.36 -1.17 -5.10
N GLU A 99 -16.48 -1.82 -5.39
CA GLU A 99 -17.13 -1.75 -6.71
C GLU A 99 -17.60 -0.32 -6.99
N ASP A 100 -18.21 0.35 -6.01
CA ASP A 100 -18.62 1.74 -6.10
C ASP A 100 -17.41 2.68 -6.28
N PHE A 101 -16.35 2.48 -5.50
CA PHE A 101 -15.08 3.19 -5.70
C PHE A 101 -14.55 3.01 -7.12
N CYS A 102 -14.57 1.78 -7.65
CA CYS A 102 -14.08 1.51 -9.01
C CYS A 102 -14.98 2.14 -10.10
N GLN A 103 -16.20 2.57 -9.79
CA GLN A 103 -17.07 3.30 -10.72
C GLN A 103 -16.92 4.82 -10.65
N GLN A 104 -16.17 5.35 -9.67
CA GLN A 104 -15.97 6.79 -9.53
C GLN A 104 -15.34 7.39 -10.81
N PRO A 105 -15.83 8.54 -11.31
CA PRO A 105 -15.43 9.09 -12.60
C PRO A 105 -13.92 9.25 -12.82
N GLN A 106 -13.18 9.56 -11.76
CA GLN A 106 -11.74 9.81 -11.78
C GLN A 106 -10.90 8.52 -11.94
N VAL A 107 -11.46 7.35 -11.63
CA VAL A 107 -10.72 6.07 -11.62
C VAL A 107 -11.37 4.96 -12.46
N LYS A 108 -12.62 5.10 -12.91
CA LYS A 108 -13.32 4.07 -13.69
C LYS A 108 -12.56 3.60 -14.93
N ASP A 109 -11.87 4.52 -15.61
CA ASP A 109 -11.13 4.21 -16.84
C ASP A 109 -9.86 3.39 -16.57
N ARG A 110 -9.41 3.30 -15.31
CA ARG A 110 -8.33 2.38 -14.90
C ARG A 110 -8.76 0.93 -14.93
N ASN A 111 -10.07 0.66 -14.97
CA ASN A 111 -10.65 -0.69 -15.03
C ASN A 111 -10.06 -1.62 -13.94
N TYR A 112 -9.98 -1.11 -12.71
CA TYR A 112 -9.52 -1.91 -11.58
C TYR A 112 -10.40 -3.15 -11.40
N GLN A 113 -9.76 -4.28 -11.19
CA GLN A 113 -10.36 -5.52 -10.74
C GLN A 113 -10.03 -5.74 -9.27
N ILE A 114 -10.92 -6.42 -8.55
CA ILE A 114 -10.90 -6.51 -7.09
C ILE A 114 -10.57 -7.94 -6.65
N VAL A 115 -9.61 -8.08 -5.74
CA VAL A 115 -9.45 -9.27 -4.89
C VAL A 115 -9.78 -8.87 -3.45
N HIS A 116 -10.81 -9.50 -2.88
CA HIS A 116 -11.35 -9.20 -1.56
C HIS A 116 -11.88 -10.50 -0.93
N PHE A 117 -11.75 -10.62 0.39
CA PHE A 117 -12.37 -11.66 1.21
C PHE A 117 -12.77 -11.03 2.53
N ASP A 118 -13.95 -11.38 3.01
CA ASP A 118 -14.40 -10.95 4.33
C ASP A 118 -13.52 -11.60 5.41
N SER A 119 -13.05 -10.80 6.37
CA SER A 119 -12.22 -11.27 7.48
C SER A 119 -13.03 -11.37 8.77
N PRO A 120 -12.53 -12.06 9.81
CA PRO A 120 -13.29 -12.20 11.05
C PRO A 120 -13.20 -10.95 11.96
N ASP A 121 -12.66 -9.81 11.49
CA ASP A 121 -12.63 -8.58 12.29
C ASP A 121 -14.06 -8.14 12.62
N ARG A 122 -14.37 -8.01 13.91
CA ARG A 122 -15.75 -7.69 14.34
C ARG A 122 -16.23 -6.30 13.95
N ARG A 123 -15.30 -5.40 13.56
CA ARG A 123 -15.68 -4.09 13.01
C ARG A 123 -16.12 -4.19 11.55
N GLY A 124 -15.98 -5.36 10.92
CA GLY A 124 -16.29 -5.58 9.52
C GLY A 124 -15.41 -4.78 8.59
N VAL A 125 -14.12 -4.65 8.88
CA VAL A 125 -13.16 -3.95 8.00
C VAL A 125 -12.05 -4.87 7.56
N ASP A 126 -11.74 -4.80 6.28
CA ASP A 126 -10.88 -5.74 5.57
C ASP A 126 -9.73 -5.05 4.84
N VAL A 127 -8.92 -5.90 4.22
CA VAL A 127 -7.91 -5.50 3.23
C VAL A 127 -8.31 -6.01 1.85
N ALA A 128 -7.97 -5.25 0.82
CA ALA A 128 -8.23 -5.63 -0.56
C ALA A 128 -7.06 -5.33 -1.48
N LEU A 129 -7.10 -5.91 -2.68
CA LEU A 129 -6.20 -5.57 -3.77
C LEU A 129 -7.02 -5.11 -4.98
N LEU A 130 -6.79 -3.87 -5.41
CA LEU A 130 -7.24 -3.35 -6.69
C LEU A 130 -6.11 -3.49 -7.70
N TYR A 131 -6.39 -4.00 -8.90
CA TYR A 131 -5.36 -4.18 -9.93
C TYR A 131 -5.87 -3.90 -11.33
N GLN A 132 -5.03 -3.33 -12.18
CA GLN A 132 -5.35 -3.11 -13.57
C GLN A 132 -5.00 -4.38 -14.37
N PRO A 133 -5.98 -5.03 -15.04
CA PRO A 133 -5.76 -6.31 -15.73
C PRO A 133 -4.84 -6.16 -16.96
N LYS A 134 -4.67 -4.92 -17.46
CA LYS A 134 -3.66 -4.56 -18.46
C LYS A 134 -2.23 -4.93 -18.04
N TYR A 135 -1.92 -4.81 -16.74
CA TYR A 135 -0.58 -5.00 -16.20
C TYR A 135 -0.46 -6.25 -15.35
N PHE A 136 -1.50 -6.60 -14.58
CA PHE A 136 -1.45 -7.71 -13.62
C PHE A 136 -2.55 -8.74 -13.89
N LYS A 137 -2.14 -9.99 -14.08
CA LYS A 137 -3.06 -11.13 -14.16
C LYS A 137 -2.96 -11.97 -12.90
N VAL A 138 -3.99 -11.94 -12.07
CA VAL A 138 -4.08 -12.80 -10.87
C VAL A 138 -4.09 -14.26 -11.30
N THR A 139 -3.27 -15.08 -10.63
CA THR A 139 -3.19 -16.54 -10.83
C THR A 139 -3.62 -17.31 -9.60
N ALA A 140 -3.49 -16.74 -8.40
CA ALA A 140 -4.00 -17.31 -7.17
C ALA A 140 -4.22 -16.21 -6.12
N SER A 141 -5.18 -16.40 -5.23
CA SER A 141 -5.41 -15.53 -4.08
C SER A 141 -6.03 -16.29 -2.92
N ARG A 142 -5.73 -15.88 -1.69
CA ARG A 142 -6.38 -16.39 -0.47
C ARG A 142 -6.23 -15.40 0.68
N ALA A 143 -7.20 -15.39 1.59
CA ALA A 143 -7.03 -14.83 2.92
C ALA A 143 -6.14 -15.75 3.76
N VAL A 144 -5.27 -15.16 4.58
CA VAL A 144 -4.40 -15.87 5.51
C VAL A 144 -4.75 -15.43 6.94
N PRO A 145 -5.42 -16.30 7.72
CA PRO A 145 -5.84 -15.93 9.05
C PRO A 145 -4.70 -15.59 10.00
N LEU A 146 -4.84 -14.48 10.73
CA LEU A 146 -3.93 -14.14 11.81
C LEU A 146 -4.40 -14.80 13.11
N MET A 147 -3.80 -15.94 13.45
CA MET A 147 -4.14 -16.70 14.66
C MET A 147 -3.43 -16.13 15.88
N ILE A 148 -4.07 -15.14 16.51
CA ILE A 148 -3.58 -14.48 17.74
C ILE A 148 -4.55 -14.66 18.91
N TYR A 149 -4.01 -14.62 20.13
CA TYR A 149 -4.73 -14.94 21.35
C TYR A 149 -4.37 -13.94 22.46
N GLN A 150 -5.30 -13.74 23.39
CA GLN A 150 -5.04 -13.09 24.68
C GLN A 150 -4.28 -14.04 25.60
N ASP A 151 -3.82 -13.52 26.74
CA ASP A 151 -3.07 -14.30 27.75
C ASP A 151 -3.87 -15.48 28.31
N ASP A 152 -5.21 -15.36 28.36
CA ASP A 152 -6.13 -16.40 28.79
C ASP A 152 -6.47 -17.44 27.68
N SER A 153 -5.75 -17.40 26.56
CA SER A 153 -5.98 -18.22 25.36
C SER A 153 -7.27 -17.92 24.60
N THR A 154 -7.98 -16.82 24.92
CA THR A 154 -9.11 -16.36 24.11
C THR A 154 -8.64 -15.87 22.75
N ARG A 155 -9.21 -16.39 21.66
CA ARG A 155 -8.89 -15.94 20.30
C ARG A 155 -9.24 -14.46 20.11
N ILE A 156 -8.28 -13.70 19.59
CA ILE A 156 -8.51 -12.34 19.11
C ILE A 156 -8.85 -12.46 17.62
N TYR A 157 -10.07 -12.06 17.27
CA TYR A 157 -10.47 -11.96 15.88
C TYR A 157 -10.05 -10.60 15.33
N THR A 158 -9.37 -10.62 14.20
CA THR A 158 -8.74 -9.46 13.55
C THR A 158 -8.67 -9.73 12.05
N ARG A 159 -8.27 -8.70 11.30
CA ARG A 159 -8.04 -8.78 9.86
C ARG A 159 -7.07 -9.88 9.48
N ASP A 160 -7.44 -10.57 8.40
CA ASP A 160 -6.57 -11.52 7.72
C ASP A 160 -5.52 -10.79 6.88
N ILE A 161 -4.46 -11.50 6.50
CA ILE A 161 -3.49 -11.02 5.50
C ILE A 161 -3.98 -11.51 4.13
N LEU A 162 -4.17 -10.59 3.18
CA LEU A 162 -4.51 -10.95 1.82
C LEU A 162 -3.24 -11.33 1.05
N PHE A 163 -3.17 -12.60 0.61
CA PHE A 163 -2.11 -13.08 -0.28
C PHE A 163 -2.62 -13.18 -1.72
N VAL A 164 -1.91 -12.54 -2.65
CA VAL A 164 -2.21 -12.60 -4.09
C VAL A 164 -0.94 -12.93 -4.86
N SER A 165 -1.05 -13.87 -5.78
CA SER A 165 -0.03 -14.18 -6.79
C SER A 165 -0.56 -13.87 -8.17
N GLY A 166 0.32 -13.41 -9.05
CA GLY A 166 -0.05 -13.16 -10.44
C GLY A 166 1.16 -12.92 -11.33
N LEU A 167 0.87 -12.53 -12.57
CA LEU A 167 1.85 -12.16 -13.58
C LEU A 167 1.77 -10.66 -13.81
N TYR A 168 2.81 -9.93 -13.42
CA TYR A 168 2.97 -8.49 -13.65
C TYR A 168 3.78 -8.28 -14.92
N ASP A 169 3.13 -7.84 -16.00
CA ASP A 169 3.76 -7.73 -17.33
C ASP A 169 4.43 -9.05 -17.76
N GLY A 170 3.72 -10.16 -17.51
CA GLY A 170 4.17 -11.53 -17.82
C GLY A 170 5.13 -12.15 -16.80
N GLU A 171 5.47 -11.44 -15.72
CA GLU A 171 6.46 -11.88 -14.75
C GLU A 171 5.83 -12.24 -13.39
N PRO A 172 6.18 -13.39 -12.76
CA PRO A 172 5.65 -13.76 -11.46
C PRO A 172 5.90 -12.71 -10.38
N MET A 173 4.82 -12.30 -9.71
CA MET A 173 4.87 -11.36 -8.59
C MET A 173 3.82 -11.72 -7.53
N HIS A 174 4.19 -11.50 -6.28
CA HIS A 174 3.38 -11.82 -5.11
C HIS A 174 3.17 -10.59 -4.25
N ILE A 175 1.95 -10.44 -3.74
CA ILE A 175 1.52 -9.31 -2.93
C ILE A 175 0.93 -9.84 -1.64
N LEU A 176 1.36 -9.26 -0.52
CA LEU A 176 0.76 -9.43 0.80
C LEU A 176 0.20 -8.07 1.22
N VAL A 177 -1.12 -7.93 1.32
CA VAL A 177 -1.77 -6.73 1.84
C VAL A 177 -2.11 -6.96 3.32
N ASN A 178 -1.74 -6.01 4.16
CA ASN A 178 -1.77 -6.15 5.61
C ASN A 178 -2.52 -4.98 6.25
N HIS A 179 -3.23 -5.30 7.33
CA HIS A 179 -3.68 -4.31 8.31
C HIS A 179 -3.51 -4.93 9.71
N TRP A 180 -2.33 -4.76 10.30
CA TRP A 180 -2.00 -5.43 11.57
C TRP A 180 -2.75 -4.81 12.77
N PRO A 181 -2.88 -5.53 13.90
CA PRO A 181 -3.55 -5.02 15.08
C PRO A 181 -3.01 -3.66 15.53
N SER A 182 -3.92 -2.73 15.82
CA SER A 182 -3.60 -1.38 16.24
C SER A 182 -2.84 -1.33 17.56
N ARG A 183 -2.28 -0.17 17.89
CA ARG A 183 -1.63 0.09 19.18
C ARG A 183 -2.62 0.36 20.33
N ARG A 184 -3.91 -0.01 20.19
CA ARG A 184 -4.95 0.21 21.21
C ARG A 184 -4.60 -0.52 22.50
N GLY A 185 -4.66 0.17 23.64
CA GLY A 185 -4.20 -0.37 24.93
C GLY A 185 -2.69 -0.24 25.18
N GLY A 186 -1.95 0.35 24.23
CA GLY A 186 -0.53 0.64 24.36
C GLY A 186 0.32 -0.15 23.38
N GLU A 187 1.37 0.49 22.87
CA GLU A 187 2.28 -0.11 21.87
C GLU A 187 2.90 -1.41 22.36
N SER A 188 3.41 -1.44 23.60
CA SER A 188 4.06 -2.61 24.18
C SER A 188 3.10 -3.78 24.41
N ALA A 189 1.85 -3.50 24.80
CA ALA A 189 0.87 -4.53 25.09
C ALA A 189 0.44 -5.27 23.82
N THR A 190 0.34 -4.55 22.70
CA THR A 190 -0.12 -5.08 21.41
C THR A 190 1.03 -5.51 20.48
N GLN A 191 2.28 -5.20 20.83
CA GLN A 191 3.46 -5.55 20.04
C GLN A 191 3.55 -7.05 19.68
N PRO A 192 3.27 -8.02 20.57
CA PRO A 192 3.27 -9.44 20.22
C PRO A 192 2.30 -9.77 19.08
N LEU A 193 1.17 -9.09 19.00
CA LEU A 193 0.16 -9.31 17.95
C LEU A 193 0.66 -8.86 16.57
N ARG A 194 1.35 -7.72 16.51
CA ARG A 194 2.01 -7.24 15.28
C ARG A 194 3.21 -8.09 14.88
N ASN A 195 3.97 -8.58 15.87
CA ASN A 195 5.03 -9.56 15.63
C ASN A 195 4.49 -10.86 15.02
N ALA A 196 3.30 -11.32 15.42
CA ALA A 196 2.64 -12.47 14.81
C ALA A 196 2.28 -12.21 13.34
N GLY A 197 1.72 -11.03 13.01
CA GLY A 197 1.43 -10.62 11.63
C GLY A 197 2.70 -10.60 10.75
N ALA A 198 3.77 -10.01 11.28
CA ALA A 198 5.10 -10.03 10.66
C ALA A 198 5.63 -11.46 10.45
N MET A 199 5.44 -12.35 11.42
CA MET A 199 5.89 -13.74 11.32
C MET A 199 5.16 -14.50 10.21
N VAL A 200 3.84 -14.31 10.07
CA VAL A 200 3.06 -14.92 8.97
C VAL A 200 3.58 -14.44 7.61
N CYS A 201 3.80 -13.12 7.46
CA CYS A 201 4.41 -12.57 6.24
C CYS A 201 5.78 -13.20 5.94
N LYS A 202 6.63 -13.31 6.96
CA LYS A 202 7.95 -13.91 6.83
C LYS A 202 7.87 -15.37 6.39
N GLN A 203 6.99 -16.17 6.98
CA GLN A 203 6.81 -17.58 6.60
C GLN A 203 6.37 -17.73 5.14
N ILE A 204 5.49 -16.85 4.66
CA ILE A 204 5.06 -16.85 3.25
C ILE A 204 6.24 -16.48 2.34
N VAL A 205 7.00 -15.44 2.66
CA VAL A 205 8.19 -15.04 1.89
C VAL A 205 9.25 -16.14 1.87
N ASP A 206 9.52 -16.77 3.02
CA ASP A 206 10.47 -17.87 3.13
C ASP A 206 10.02 -19.06 2.26
N SER A 207 8.73 -19.39 2.26
CA SER A 207 8.15 -20.44 1.41
C SER A 207 8.27 -20.13 -0.08
N LEU A 208 7.94 -18.90 -0.49
CA LEU A 208 8.07 -18.47 -1.88
C LEU A 208 9.53 -18.45 -2.34
N THR A 209 10.43 -18.01 -1.48
CA THR A 209 11.88 -17.98 -1.77
C THR A 209 12.45 -19.40 -1.89
N ALA A 210 11.99 -20.34 -1.06
CA ALA A 210 12.40 -21.74 -1.17
C ALA A 210 11.98 -22.36 -2.51
N ALA A 211 10.81 -21.98 -3.04
CA ALA A 211 10.34 -22.42 -4.36
C ALA A 211 11.03 -21.68 -5.52
N SER A 212 11.32 -20.39 -5.35
CA SER A 212 12.02 -19.55 -6.32
C SER A 212 12.93 -18.55 -5.61
N PRO A 213 14.26 -18.73 -5.63
CA PRO A 213 15.21 -17.86 -4.90
C PRO A 213 15.16 -16.37 -5.29
N THR A 214 14.57 -16.06 -6.44
CA THR A 214 14.38 -14.70 -6.97
C THR A 214 12.92 -14.24 -6.91
N ALA A 215 12.06 -14.92 -6.13
CA ALA A 215 10.66 -14.56 -5.96
C ALA A 215 10.48 -13.08 -5.60
N LYS A 216 9.57 -12.43 -6.32
CA LYS A 216 9.26 -11.01 -6.17
C LYS A 216 8.05 -10.86 -5.30
N VAL A 217 8.26 -10.38 -4.08
CA VAL A 217 7.22 -10.24 -3.08
C VAL A 217 7.19 -8.82 -2.56
N LEU A 218 6.01 -8.21 -2.54
CA LEU A 218 5.74 -6.95 -1.87
C LEU A 218 4.88 -7.23 -0.64
N ILE A 219 5.38 -6.90 0.55
CA ILE A 219 4.59 -6.81 1.77
C ILE A 219 4.17 -5.35 1.90
N MET A 220 2.89 -5.07 1.73
CA MET A 220 2.33 -3.73 1.83
C MET A 220 1.21 -3.68 2.85
N GLY A 221 0.97 -2.52 3.45
CA GLY A 221 -0.12 -2.38 4.40
C GLY A 221 0.05 -1.27 5.40
N ASP A 222 -1.01 -1.03 6.16
CA ASP A 222 -0.95 -0.38 7.47
C ASP A 222 -0.44 -1.42 8.46
N LEU A 223 0.85 -1.35 8.76
CA LEU A 223 1.49 -2.29 9.66
C LEU A 223 1.24 -1.96 11.14
N ASN A 224 0.60 -0.82 11.45
CA ASN A 224 0.50 -0.27 12.81
C ASN A 224 1.86 -0.20 13.56
N ASP A 225 2.95 -0.24 12.81
CA ASP A 225 4.32 -0.24 13.28
C ASP A 225 5.24 0.56 12.38
N ASP A 226 6.28 1.16 12.96
CA ASP A 226 7.26 1.95 12.24
C ASP A 226 8.37 1.07 11.65
N PRO A 227 9.18 1.56 10.69
CA PRO A 227 10.30 0.80 10.13
C PRO A 227 11.34 0.30 11.17
N VAL A 228 11.32 0.87 12.38
CA VAL A 228 12.22 0.52 13.49
C VAL A 228 11.59 -0.43 14.52
N SER A 229 10.27 -0.65 14.47
CA SER A 229 9.56 -1.53 15.39
C SER A 229 10.07 -2.97 15.30
N PRO A 230 9.99 -3.78 16.38
CA PRO A 230 10.45 -5.17 16.36
C PRO A 230 9.84 -6.04 15.26
N SER A 231 8.55 -5.87 14.97
CA SER A 231 7.84 -6.57 13.89
C SER A 231 8.55 -6.40 12.53
N VAL A 232 8.98 -5.18 12.20
CA VAL A 232 9.64 -4.87 10.93
C VAL A 232 11.15 -5.12 10.98
N LYS A 233 11.82 -4.58 12.01
CA LYS A 233 13.29 -4.59 12.08
C LYS A 233 13.88 -5.93 12.52
N GLN A 234 13.16 -6.68 13.36
CA GLN A 234 13.67 -7.93 13.97
C GLN A 234 12.96 -9.15 13.40
N VAL A 235 11.63 -9.15 13.36
CA VAL A 235 10.84 -10.31 12.90
C VAL A 235 10.92 -10.46 11.38
N LEU A 236 10.48 -9.44 10.62
CA LEU A 236 10.72 -9.43 9.16
C LEU A 236 12.20 -9.33 8.82
N ASN A 237 13.01 -8.76 9.73
CA ASN A 237 14.44 -8.51 9.53
C ASN A 237 14.69 -7.65 8.27
N ALA A 238 13.78 -6.72 7.97
CA ALA A 238 13.85 -5.89 6.79
C ALA A 238 15.01 -4.89 6.90
N LYS A 239 15.89 -4.88 5.88
CA LYS A 239 17.09 -4.06 5.87
C LYS A 239 16.80 -2.68 5.32
N ARG A 240 17.44 -1.68 5.92
CA ARG A 240 17.47 -0.29 5.41
C ARG A 240 18.29 -0.17 4.13
N ASP A 241 19.42 -0.88 4.05
CA ASP A 241 20.32 -0.82 2.91
C ASP A 241 20.08 -2.03 1.99
N LYS A 242 19.75 -1.76 0.73
CA LYS A 242 19.56 -2.80 -0.30
C LYS A 242 20.79 -3.69 -0.48
N GLY A 243 22.01 -3.15 -0.30
CA GLY A 243 23.26 -3.91 -0.41
C GLY A 243 23.47 -4.94 0.71
N GLN A 244 22.69 -4.85 1.79
CA GLN A 244 22.73 -5.79 2.91
C GLN A 244 21.66 -6.89 2.82
N VAL A 245 20.80 -6.82 1.81
CA VAL A 245 19.73 -7.79 1.60
C VAL A 245 20.36 -9.02 0.96
N ARG A 246 20.33 -10.14 1.67
CA ARG A 246 20.80 -11.44 1.16
C ARG A 246 19.63 -12.20 0.51
N PRO A 247 19.86 -13.28 -0.26
CA PRO A 247 18.79 -14.15 -0.73
C PRO A 247 17.83 -14.55 0.40
N GLY A 248 16.52 -14.41 0.17
CA GLY A 248 15.47 -14.59 1.19
C GLY A 248 15.31 -13.42 2.18
N GLY A 249 16.12 -12.38 2.06
CA GLY A 249 16.01 -11.16 2.84
C GLY A 249 14.95 -10.19 2.31
N LEU A 250 14.63 -9.20 3.14
CA LEU A 250 13.69 -8.13 2.85
C LEU A 250 14.38 -6.77 2.91
N PHE A 251 13.91 -5.83 2.11
CA PHE A 251 14.33 -4.43 2.02
C PHE A 251 13.18 -3.52 2.39
N ASN A 252 13.42 -2.54 3.27
CA ASN A 252 12.44 -1.53 3.63
C ASN A 252 12.88 -0.14 3.13
N PRO A 253 12.37 0.33 1.97
CA PRO A 253 12.70 1.66 1.44
C PRO A 253 12.11 2.81 2.27
N MET A 254 11.17 2.53 3.17
CA MET A 254 10.49 3.54 3.98
C MET A 254 11.33 3.97 5.20
N TYR A 255 12.38 3.22 5.54
CA TYR A 255 13.22 3.49 6.72
C TYR A 255 13.84 4.89 6.69
N ASP A 256 14.28 5.37 5.53
CA ASP A 256 14.88 6.69 5.38
C ASP A 256 13.88 7.84 5.55
N TYR A 257 12.61 7.63 5.20
CA TYR A 257 11.54 8.59 5.49
C TYR A 257 11.33 8.71 6.99
N TYR A 258 11.21 7.58 7.69
CA TYR A 258 11.06 7.57 9.14
C TYR A 258 12.23 8.26 9.86
N LYS A 259 13.48 7.99 9.45
CA LYS A 259 14.66 8.65 10.04
C LYS A 259 14.69 10.16 9.84
N LYS A 260 14.00 10.69 8.83
CA LYS A 260 13.82 12.12 8.58
C LYS A 260 12.60 12.71 9.32
N GLY A 261 11.89 11.92 10.12
CA GLY A 261 10.68 12.33 10.82
C GLY A 261 9.45 12.42 9.91
N ILE A 262 9.49 11.79 8.73
CA ILE A 262 8.36 11.75 7.80
C ILE A 262 7.50 10.52 8.13
N GLY A 263 6.22 10.75 8.38
CA GLY A 263 5.22 9.71 8.63
C GLY A 263 4.11 9.70 7.57
N THR A 264 3.20 8.74 7.71
CA THR A 264 1.97 8.63 6.92
C THR A 264 0.73 8.95 7.74
N LEU A 265 0.81 8.91 9.07
CA LEU A 265 -0.24 9.35 9.99
C LEU A 265 0.34 10.09 11.19
N ALA A 266 -0.53 10.81 11.91
CA ALA A 266 -0.17 11.51 13.13
C ALA A 266 -1.23 11.31 14.24
N TYR A 267 -0.75 11.06 15.45
CA TYR A 267 -1.57 10.88 16.64
C TYR A 267 -0.86 11.48 17.87
N ARG A 268 -1.58 12.32 18.63
CA ARG A 268 -1.04 13.03 19.82
C ARG A 268 0.31 13.72 19.55
N ASP A 269 0.38 14.44 18.44
CA ASP A 269 1.53 15.21 17.96
C ASP A 269 2.79 14.38 17.67
N ALA A 270 2.63 13.06 17.53
CA ALA A 270 3.67 12.15 17.06
C ALA A 270 3.34 11.63 15.66
N TRP A 271 4.33 11.72 14.77
CA TRP A 271 4.28 11.11 13.44
C TRP A 271 4.65 9.64 13.53
N SER A 272 3.90 8.83 12.79
CA SER A 272 4.15 7.41 12.60
C SER A 272 4.18 7.06 11.12
N LEU A 273 5.01 6.09 10.74
CA LEU A 273 5.13 5.59 9.37
C LEU A 273 4.62 4.14 9.29
N PHE A 274 3.32 3.97 9.47
CA PHE A 274 2.70 2.64 9.52
C PHE A 274 2.44 2.06 8.13
N ASP A 275 2.07 2.92 7.18
CA ASP A 275 1.85 2.54 5.78
C ASP A 275 3.19 2.31 5.11
N GLN A 276 3.52 1.03 4.87
CA GLN A 276 4.83 0.64 4.37
C GLN A 276 4.71 -0.33 3.20
N ILE A 277 5.72 -0.31 2.32
CA ILE A 277 5.90 -1.31 1.26
C ILE A 277 7.33 -1.87 1.39
N ILE A 278 7.43 -3.13 1.76
CA ILE A 278 8.67 -3.88 1.99
C ILE A 278 8.85 -4.88 0.85
N LEU A 279 10.07 -4.98 0.33
CA LEU A 279 10.38 -5.65 -0.92
C LEU A 279 11.30 -6.86 -0.67
N SER A 280 11.04 -7.98 -1.34
CA SER A 280 11.96 -9.14 -1.29
C SER A 280 13.28 -8.87 -2.02
N HIS A 281 14.30 -9.68 -1.70
CA HIS A 281 15.58 -9.71 -2.42
C HIS A 281 15.43 -9.72 -3.95
N GLY A 282 14.46 -10.48 -4.49
CA GLY A 282 14.21 -10.57 -5.93
C GLY A 282 13.85 -9.25 -6.62
N LEU A 283 13.38 -8.25 -5.86
CA LEU A 283 13.05 -6.91 -6.33
C LEU A 283 14.19 -5.89 -6.13
N VAL A 284 15.29 -6.26 -5.48
CA VAL A 284 16.38 -5.31 -5.16
C VAL A 284 17.77 -5.79 -5.58
N ASP A 285 17.91 -7.03 -6.04
CA ASP A 285 19.12 -7.56 -6.62
C ASP A 285 19.10 -7.50 -8.16
N PRO A 286 19.96 -6.64 -8.75
CA PRO A 286 20.55 -6.72 -10.06
C PRO A 286 20.27 -7.97 -10.89
N LYS A 287 20.79 -9.05 -10.30
CA LYS A 287 20.99 -10.35 -10.92
C LYS A 287 19.71 -11.17 -11.00
N ALA A 288 18.68 -10.81 -10.22
CA ALA A 288 17.36 -11.44 -10.32
C ALA A 288 16.63 -11.10 -11.63
N GLY A 289 17.05 -10.03 -12.32
CA GLY A 289 16.46 -9.59 -13.60
C GLY A 289 15.03 -9.05 -13.46
N GLY A 290 14.36 -8.77 -14.59
CA GLY A 290 12.96 -8.31 -14.61
C GLY A 290 12.71 -6.98 -13.89
N PHE A 291 11.54 -6.81 -13.28
CA PHE A 291 11.24 -5.62 -12.48
C PHE A 291 12.12 -5.49 -11.24
N GLN A 292 12.71 -4.31 -11.03
CA GLN A 292 13.57 -3.97 -9.92
C GLN A 292 13.14 -2.64 -9.28
N TYR A 293 13.37 -2.51 -7.98
CA TYR A 293 13.08 -1.30 -7.22
C TYR A 293 13.87 -0.11 -7.74
N TYR A 294 13.15 0.98 -7.99
CA TYR A 294 13.74 2.26 -8.37
C TYR A 294 13.62 3.29 -7.24
N GLN A 295 12.40 3.55 -6.75
CA GLN A 295 12.14 4.50 -5.67
C GLN A 295 10.84 4.20 -4.94
N THR A 296 10.65 4.80 -3.76
CA THR A 296 9.38 4.84 -3.03
C THR A 296 8.98 6.29 -2.76
N LYS A 297 7.68 6.56 -2.73
CA LYS A 297 7.10 7.89 -2.51
C LYS A 297 5.96 7.82 -1.48
N ILE A 298 5.88 8.84 -0.63
CA ILE A 298 4.70 9.15 0.19
C ILE A 298 3.98 10.29 -0.53
N HIS A 299 2.70 10.11 -0.83
CA HIS A 299 1.89 11.09 -1.55
C HIS A 299 1.15 11.98 -0.54
N ASN A 300 1.68 13.17 -0.30
CA ASN A 300 1.21 14.11 0.73
C ASN A 300 0.91 15.50 0.14
N ARG A 301 0.03 15.55 -0.87
CA ARG A 301 -0.38 16.81 -1.50
C ARG A 301 -0.98 17.79 -0.48
N PRO A 302 -0.88 19.11 -0.68
CA PRO A 302 -1.39 20.09 0.28
C PRO A 302 -2.87 19.91 0.66
N TYR A 303 -3.71 19.46 -0.28
CA TYR A 303 -5.14 19.22 -0.03
C TYR A 303 -5.40 18.01 0.89
N LEU A 304 -4.42 17.12 1.06
CA LEU A 304 -4.47 15.99 1.99
C LEU A 304 -4.05 16.39 3.41
N ILE A 305 -3.69 17.65 3.64
CA ILE A 305 -3.18 18.13 4.93
C ILE A 305 -4.23 19.05 5.55
N GLN A 306 -4.60 18.78 6.80
CA GLN A 306 -5.48 19.64 7.58
C GLN A 306 -4.84 21.04 7.74
N GLN A 307 -5.54 22.08 7.27
CA GLN A 307 -4.98 23.43 7.21
C GLN A 307 -5.18 24.24 8.50
N SER A 308 -6.17 23.89 9.32
CA SER A 308 -6.57 24.65 10.51
C SER A 308 -7.03 23.75 11.66
N GLY A 309 -7.25 24.34 12.85
CA GLY A 309 -7.74 23.63 14.03
C GLY A 309 -6.67 22.83 14.76
N HIS A 310 -7.11 22.01 15.72
CA HIS A 310 -6.22 21.22 16.58
C HIS A 310 -5.35 20.21 15.82
N PHE A 311 -5.84 19.71 14.68
CA PHE A 311 -5.12 18.74 13.85
C PHE A 311 -4.34 19.40 12.70
N ARG A 312 -4.07 20.71 12.74
CA ARG A 312 -3.32 21.40 11.67
C ARG A 312 -1.99 20.69 11.40
N GLY A 313 -1.75 20.35 10.13
CA GLY A 313 -0.55 19.66 9.66
C GLY A 313 -0.68 18.12 9.61
N TYR A 314 -1.77 17.55 10.12
CA TYR A 314 -2.04 16.11 10.06
C TYR A 314 -2.63 15.75 8.69
N PRO A 315 -2.64 14.46 8.30
CA PRO A 315 -3.52 14.01 7.22
C PRO A 315 -4.96 14.44 7.49
N PHE A 316 -5.63 14.88 6.44
CA PHE A 316 -6.99 15.40 6.51
C PHE A 316 -7.97 14.24 6.59
N ARG A 317 -8.31 13.87 7.83
CA ARG A 317 -9.19 12.77 8.20
C ARG A 317 -10.66 13.06 7.91
N THR A 318 -11.44 12.00 7.73
CA THR A 318 -12.86 12.05 7.41
C THR A 318 -13.68 12.49 8.63
N PHE A 319 -13.37 11.92 9.79
CA PHE A 319 -14.07 12.20 11.05
C PHE A 319 -13.09 12.50 12.19
N ALA A 320 -13.51 13.34 13.12
CA ALA A 320 -12.85 13.51 14.42
C ALA A 320 -13.83 13.21 15.55
N GLY A 321 -13.73 12.01 16.13
CA GLY A 321 -14.85 11.45 16.90
C GLY A 321 -16.05 11.33 15.97
N ASN A 322 -17.19 11.87 16.38
CA ASN A 322 -18.43 11.82 15.60
C ASN A 322 -18.62 13.06 14.70
N GLN A 323 -17.64 13.98 14.68
CA GLN A 323 -17.73 15.18 13.85
C GLN A 323 -17.20 14.89 12.45
N TYR A 324 -18.06 15.03 11.44
CA TYR A 324 -17.63 15.00 10.04
C TYR A 324 -16.74 16.21 9.71
N LEU A 325 -15.57 15.95 9.15
CA LEU A 325 -14.60 16.97 8.75
C LEU A 325 -14.49 17.13 7.22
N GLY A 326 -14.98 16.17 6.43
CA GLY A 326 -14.89 16.22 4.97
C GLY A 326 -13.49 15.93 4.42
N GLY A 327 -12.66 15.23 5.17
CA GLY A 327 -11.32 14.82 4.71
C GLY A 327 -11.31 13.61 3.78
N TYR A 328 -10.11 13.12 3.51
CA TYR A 328 -9.81 12.05 2.56
C TYR A 328 -9.48 10.74 3.28
N SER A 329 -8.52 10.80 4.20
CA SER A 329 -8.03 9.69 5.02
C SER A 329 -7.16 10.28 6.14
N ASP A 330 -7.13 9.65 7.31
CA ASP A 330 -6.14 9.96 8.35
C ASP A 330 -4.74 9.40 8.03
N HIS A 331 -4.55 8.80 6.85
CA HIS A 331 -3.30 8.29 6.31
C HIS A 331 -2.92 8.96 4.97
N PHE A 332 -1.61 9.08 4.71
CA PHE A 332 -1.09 9.37 3.37
C PHE A 332 -0.83 8.08 2.57
N PRO A 333 -1.22 8.01 1.28
CA PRO A 333 -0.88 6.89 0.44
C PRO A 333 0.62 6.77 0.16
N VAL A 334 1.08 5.54 -0.03
CA VAL A 334 2.48 5.23 -0.34
C VAL A 334 2.56 4.37 -1.61
N TYR A 335 3.62 4.55 -2.41
CA TYR A 335 3.83 3.70 -3.58
C TYR A 335 5.29 3.53 -3.94
N VAL A 336 5.61 2.36 -4.47
CA VAL A 336 6.90 2.04 -5.06
C VAL A 336 6.84 2.13 -6.57
N VAL A 337 7.97 2.49 -7.14
CA VAL A 337 8.22 2.49 -8.58
C VAL A 337 9.21 1.38 -8.87
N LEU A 338 8.81 0.48 -9.76
CA LEU A 338 9.63 -0.60 -10.28
C LEU A 338 10.00 -0.31 -11.73
N ILE A 339 11.20 -0.68 -12.14
CA ILE A 339 11.65 -0.55 -13.53
C ILE A 339 12.13 -1.90 -14.07
N LYS A 340 11.88 -2.14 -15.35
CA LYS A 340 12.36 -3.31 -16.09
C LYS A 340 12.91 -2.81 -17.43
N SER A 341 14.13 -3.19 -17.78
CA SER A 341 14.68 -2.90 -19.11
C SER A 341 13.72 -3.48 -20.17
N ALA A 342 13.32 -2.64 -21.12
CA ALA A 342 12.38 -3.01 -22.18
C ALA A 342 13.00 -3.96 -23.20
#